data_AF-A0A0C2B324-F1
#
_entry.id   AF-A0A0C2B324-F1
#
_cell.length_a   1.000
_cell.length_b   1.000
_cell.length_c   1.000
_cell.angle_alpha   90.00
_cell.angle_beta   90.00
_cell.angle_gamma   90.00
#
_symmetry.space_group_name_H-M   'P 1'
#
loop_
_entity.id
_entity.type
_entity.pdbx_description
1 polymer ?
#
loop_
_entity_poly.entity_id
_entity_poly.type
_entity_poly.pdbx_seq_one_letter_code
_entity_poly.pdbx_strand_id
1 'polypeptide(L)'
;MLKRVRTAARLAALLAAGLMLTVSGCTSDTDSGTDQTDGKHQRPAPAAPTPAPTRALVVWADTMCGTTSSLEALKKTSAAAAGAIGKTGAESYLSTTSAALDEVARGYAGLTPSGIAAADRLSASLARTVNAVKPEVSELADAKTLSGLAAAEKADRATRAAKLVASIEQPEPGLPAVAAGDPALAASYNLAPRCTPLTQPTTESPAVESPAVESPAVESPAAPRPSVPTAADGTDVSACADGACQILVGPEPVDFVVGKQKVTVSVKDGRLNLHHTSTTGLGSGTIMMGGRGGTALFGQGDGPMIKVKVTSMSETGAVLDISTVR
;
A
#
# COMPACT_ATOMS: atom_id res chain seq x y z
N MET A 1 13.74 46.31 -26.54
CA MET A 1 14.64 45.93 -25.43
C MET A 1 14.59 44.42 -25.25
N LEU A 2 15.49 43.67 -25.92
CA LEU A 2 15.56 42.21 -25.83
C LEU A 2 16.45 41.79 -24.64
N LYS A 3 15.87 41.16 -23.61
CA LYS A 3 16.62 40.48 -22.55
C LYS A 3 16.99 39.06 -23.02
N ARG A 4 18.28 38.84 -23.27
CA ARG A 4 18.88 37.52 -23.45
C ARG A 4 18.73 36.74 -22.14
N VAL A 5 17.94 35.66 -22.15
CA VAL A 5 17.93 34.67 -21.07
C VAL A 5 19.12 33.75 -21.30
N ARG A 6 20.07 33.77 -20.36
CA ARG A 6 21.23 32.89 -20.36
C ARG A 6 20.78 31.48 -19.96
N THR A 7 20.92 30.55 -20.89
CA THR A 7 20.85 29.11 -20.64
C THR A 7 22.01 28.73 -19.71
N ALA A 8 21.72 28.43 -18.45
CA ALA A 8 22.69 27.86 -17.52
C ALA A 8 22.73 26.35 -17.74
N ALA A 9 23.61 25.91 -18.64
CA ALA A 9 24.08 24.54 -18.66
C ALA A 9 24.89 24.29 -17.38
N ARG A 10 24.39 23.44 -16.49
CA ARG A 10 25.19 22.80 -15.44
C ARG A 10 25.43 21.35 -15.84
N LEU A 11 26.37 21.17 -16.76
CA LEU A 11 27.09 19.91 -16.92
C LEU A 11 28.11 19.87 -15.78
N ALA A 12 27.79 19.09 -14.74
CA ALA A 12 28.76 18.71 -13.72
C ALA A 12 29.63 17.58 -14.31
N ALA A 13 30.88 17.94 -14.61
CA ALA A 13 31.94 17.01 -14.92
C ALA A 13 32.64 16.56 -13.62
N LEU A 14 33.03 15.28 -13.62
CA LEU A 14 34.14 14.67 -12.86
C LEU A 14 33.96 14.45 -11.35
N LEU A 15 34.00 13.16 -10.96
CA LEU A 15 35.16 12.59 -10.29
C LEU A 15 35.11 11.05 -10.36
N ALA A 16 35.77 10.50 -11.38
CA ALA A 16 36.27 9.14 -11.35
C ALA A 16 37.51 9.12 -10.43
N ALA A 17 37.30 8.92 -9.15
CA ALA A 17 38.38 8.57 -8.23
C ALA A 17 38.51 7.04 -8.24
N GLY A 18 39.53 6.56 -8.96
CA GLY A 18 39.95 5.17 -8.88
C GLY A 18 40.43 4.86 -7.47
N LEU A 19 39.72 3.96 -6.79
CA LEU A 19 40.22 3.29 -5.60
C LEU A 19 40.97 2.04 -6.06
N MET A 20 42.29 2.16 -6.18
CA MET A 20 43.21 1.03 -6.23
C MET A 20 43.10 0.28 -4.89
N LEU A 21 42.38 -0.85 -4.86
CA LEU A 21 42.53 -1.83 -3.81
C LEU A 21 43.83 -2.59 -4.08
N THR A 22 44.89 -2.18 -3.39
CA THR A 22 46.10 -2.99 -3.23
C THR A 22 45.72 -4.29 -2.55
N VAL A 23 45.65 -5.38 -3.31
CA VAL A 23 45.64 -6.74 -2.79
C VAL A 23 47.05 -7.01 -2.28
N SER A 24 47.32 -6.56 -1.05
CA SER A 24 48.46 -6.99 -0.25
C SER A 24 48.16 -8.39 0.26
N GLY A 25 48.92 -9.36 -0.22
CA GLY A 25 48.79 -10.75 0.20
C GLY A 25 49.14 -11.00 1.66
N CYS A 26 48.58 -12.08 2.19
CA CYS A 26 49.27 -12.99 3.10
C CYS A 26 48.96 -14.41 2.63
N THR A 27 49.94 -14.98 1.94
CA THR A 27 50.13 -16.42 1.78
C THR A 27 50.49 -17.00 3.14
N SER A 28 49.86 -18.11 3.53
CA SER A 28 50.42 -19.04 4.50
C SER A 28 49.91 -20.43 4.13
N ASP A 29 50.70 -21.10 3.29
CA ASP A 29 50.78 -22.56 3.26
C ASP A 29 51.06 -23.08 4.66
N THR A 30 50.23 -23.98 5.20
CA THR A 30 50.73 -25.05 6.08
C THR A 30 49.77 -26.24 6.13
N ASP A 31 50.34 -27.38 5.77
CA ASP A 31 50.06 -28.76 6.21
C ASP A 31 48.74 -29.46 5.89
N SER A 32 48.87 -30.29 4.86
CA SER A 32 48.49 -31.70 4.80
C SER A 32 48.61 -32.44 6.15
N GLY A 33 47.51 -32.50 6.90
CA GLY A 33 47.31 -33.42 8.02
C GLY A 33 46.11 -34.31 7.76
N THR A 34 46.33 -35.45 7.12
CA THR A 34 45.35 -36.55 7.04
C THR A 34 45.20 -37.19 8.42
N ASP A 35 44.22 -36.74 9.20
CA ASP A 35 43.74 -37.50 10.35
C ASP A 35 42.29 -37.90 10.13
N GLN A 36 42.15 -39.12 9.62
CA GLN A 36 40.91 -39.84 9.43
C GLN A 36 40.45 -40.37 10.79
N THR A 37 39.91 -39.48 11.64
CA THR A 37 39.28 -39.89 12.90
C THR A 37 37.89 -40.42 12.66
N ASP A 38 37.70 -41.67 13.08
CA ASP A 38 36.50 -42.49 13.09
C ASP A 38 35.18 -41.72 13.24
N GLY A 39 34.32 -41.90 12.24
CA GLY A 39 32.95 -41.40 12.18
C GLY A 39 32.08 -42.00 13.28
N LYS A 40 32.11 -41.38 14.47
CA LYS A 40 30.97 -41.46 15.39
C LYS A 40 29.84 -40.65 14.78
N HIS A 41 28.83 -41.33 14.26
CA HIS A 41 27.54 -40.76 13.88
C HIS A 41 26.92 -40.06 15.10
N GLN A 42 27.28 -38.79 15.33
CA GLN A 42 26.58 -37.92 16.24
C GLN A 42 25.17 -37.74 15.68
N ARG A 43 24.22 -38.42 16.33
CA ARG A 43 22.79 -38.23 16.12
C ARG A 43 22.53 -36.72 16.15
N PRO A 44 21.97 -36.13 15.07
CA PRO A 44 21.68 -34.71 15.03
C PRO A 44 20.91 -34.32 16.28
N ALA A 45 21.41 -33.30 17.00
CA ALA A 45 20.68 -32.75 18.12
C ALA A 45 19.27 -32.36 17.65
N PRO A 46 18.21 -32.61 18.43
CA PRO A 46 16.86 -32.19 18.09
C PRO A 46 16.87 -30.71 17.71
N ALA A 47 16.29 -30.36 16.56
CA ALA A 47 16.17 -28.98 16.15
C ALA A 47 15.46 -28.19 17.26
N ALA A 48 16.00 -27.02 17.62
CA ALA A 48 15.35 -26.14 18.56
C ALA A 48 13.93 -25.81 18.08
N PRO A 49 12.94 -25.70 18.98
CA PRO A 49 11.57 -25.38 18.60
C PRO A 49 11.53 -24.03 17.88
N THR A 50 10.82 -23.97 16.76
CA THR A 50 10.63 -22.74 15.99
C THR A 50 9.96 -21.68 16.87
N PRO A 51 10.48 -20.44 16.91
CA PRO A 51 9.85 -19.37 17.68
C PRO A 51 8.40 -19.17 17.23
N ALA A 52 7.48 -19.07 18.20
CA ALA A 52 6.08 -18.80 17.91
C ALA A 52 5.91 -17.38 17.32
N PRO A 53 4.99 -17.17 16.36
CA PRO A 53 4.70 -15.85 15.81
C PRO A 53 4.19 -14.92 16.92
N THR A 54 4.67 -13.68 16.94
CA THR A 54 4.21 -12.68 17.89
C THR A 54 3.19 -11.74 17.24
N ARG A 55 2.25 -11.20 18.02
CA ARG A 55 1.26 -10.24 17.51
C ARG A 55 1.93 -9.02 16.87
N ALA A 56 3.04 -8.54 17.43
CA ALA A 56 3.79 -7.41 16.89
C ALA A 56 4.33 -7.71 15.49
N LEU A 57 4.89 -8.91 15.29
CA LEU A 57 5.43 -9.32 13.99
C LEU A 57 4.35 -9.55 12.93
N VAL A 58 3.16 -10.04 13.35
CA VAL A 58 1.99 -10.15 12.46
C VAL A 58 1.50 -8.77 12.00
N VAL A 59 1.39 -7.81 12.92
CA VAL A 59 1.01 -6.42 12.58
C VAL A 59 2.05 -5.76 11.68
N TRP A 60 3.33 -6.01 11.93
CA TRP A 60 4.43 -5.55 11.08
C TRP A 60 4.29 -6.10 9.65
N ALA A 61 4.13 -7.42 9.52
CA ALA A 61 4.02 -8.09 8.23
C ALA A 61 2.79 -7.61 7.45
N ASP A 62 1.63 -7.52 8.11
CA ASP A 62 0.40 -6.99 7.52
C ASP A 62 0.58 -5.56 6.99
N THR A 63 1.24 -4.69 7.77
CA THR A 63 1.52 -3.31 7.38
C THR A 63 2.49 -3.23 6.21
N MET A 64 3.54 -4.05 6.20
CA MET A 64 4.50 -4.14 5.10
C MET A 64 3.84 -4.63 3.80
N CYS A 65 3.02 -5.68 3.85
CA CYS A 65 2.29 -6.19 2.70
C CYS A 65 1.31 -5.15 2.15
N GLY A 66 0.50 -4.53 3.01
CA GLY A 66 -0.45 -3.51 2.58
C GLY A 66 0.22 -2.27 1.97
N THR A 67 1.33 -1.82 2.54
CA THR A 67 2.08 -0.65 2.03
C THR A 67 2.75 -0.97 0.69
N THR A 68 3.38 -2.14 0.58
CA THR A 68 4.06 -2.57 -0.65
C THR A 68 3.08 -2.82 -1.80
N SER A 69 1.93 -3.43 -1.51
CA SER A 69 0.84 -3.58 -2.50
C SER A 69 0.29 -2.24 -2.96
N SER A 70 0.19 -1.25 -2.05
CA SER A 70 -0.24 0.11 -2.41
C SER A 70 0.77 0.82 -3.30
N LEU A 71 2.08 0.64 -3.04
CA LEU A 71 3.15 1.14 -3.90
C LEU A 71 3.10 0.50 -5.30
N GLU A 72 2.93 -0.82 -5.40
CA GLU A 72 2.81 -1.51 -6.70
C GLU A 72 1.59 -1.08 -7.49
N ALA A 73 0.43 -0.92 -6.82
CA ALA A 73 -0.76 -0.39 -7.46
C ALA A 73 -0.53 1.04 -7.99
N LEU A 74 0.13 1.88 -7.21
CA LEU A 74 0.47 3.25 -7.60
C LEU A 74 1.45 3.27 -8.80
N LYS A 75 2.46 2.41 -8.81
CA LYS A 75 3.40 2.23 -9.94
C LYS A 75 2.67 1.78 -11.21
N LYS A 76 1.79 0.76 -11.10
CA LYS A 76 1.00 0.25 -12.23
C LYS A 76 0.08 1.31 -12.82
N THR A 77 -0.65 2.04 -11.97
CA THR A 77 -1.52 3.15 -12.42
C THR A 77 -0.70 4.25 -13.07
N SER A 78 0.46 4.59 -12.51
CA SER A 78 1.35 5.62 -13.09
C SER A 78 1.93 5.21 -14.44
N ALA A 79 2.37 3.96 -14.57
CA ALA A 79 2.84 3.42 -15.85
C ALA A 79 1.74 3.48 -16.93
N ALA A 80 0.51 3.12 -16.59
CA ALA A 80 -0.64 3.24 -17.50
C ALA A 80 -0.96 4.70 -17.85
N ALA A 81 -0.84 5.61 -16.88
CA ALA A 81 -1.14 7.03 -17.05
C ALA A 81 -0.10 7.74 -17.93
N ALA A 82 1.17 7.33 -17.92
CA ALA A 82 2.26 8.00 -18.64
C ALA A 82 2.05 8.13 -20.17
N GLY A 83 1.12 7.37 -20.76
CA GLY A 83 0.71 7.50 -22.17
C GLY A 83 -0.73 7.97 -22.39
N ALA A 84 -1.52 8.14 -21.33
CA ALA A 84 -2.98 8.32 -21.41
C ALA A 84 -3.51 9.58 -20.69
N ILE A 85 -2.65 10.35 -20.03
CA ILE A 85 -3.07 11.58 -19.34
C ILE A 85 -3.50 12.64 -20.36
N GLY A 86 -4.82 12.74 -20.56
CA GLY A 86 -5.43 13.81 -21.31
C GLY A 86 -5.36 15.15 -20.59
N LYS A 87 -5.61 16.24 -21.34
CA LYS A 87 -5.60 17.62 -20.86
C LYS A 87 -6.51 17.88 -19.66
N THR A 88 -7.63 17.16 -19.56
CA THR A 88 -8.65 17.35 -18.52
C THR A 88 -8.37 16.56 -17.23
N GLY A 89 -7.49 15.55 -17.27
CA GLY A 89 -7.21 14.68 -16.12
C GLY A 89 -5.90 14.98 -15.39
N ALA A 90 -5.03 15.82 -15.97
CA ALA A 90 -3.66 16.01 -15.49
C ALA A 90 -3.56 16.55 -14.05
N GLU A 91 -4.38 17.52 -13.70
CA GLU A 91 -4.39 18.12 -12.35
C GLU A 91 -4.91 17.13 -11.30
N SER A 92 -6.01 16.44 -11.60
CA SER A 92 -6.54 15.37 -10.74
C SER A 92 -5.52 14.25 -10.54
N TYR A 93 -4.81 13.85 -11.61
CA TYR A 93 -3.76 12.84 -11.54
C TYR A 93 -2.61 13.28 -10.64
N LEU A 94 -2.10 14.51 -10.82
CA LEU A 94 -1.00 15.06 -10.02
C LEU A 94 -1.36 15.11 -8.53
N SER A 95 -2.53 15.65 -8.20
CA SER A 95 -3.01 15.72 -6.82
C SER A 95 -3.17 14.32 -6.20
N THR A 96 -3.78 13.39 -6.92
CA THR A 96 -4.05 12.03 -6.41
C THR A 96 -2.75 11.24 -6.25
N THR A 97 -1.85 11.33 -7.21
CA THR A 97 -0.55 10.64 -7.19
C THR A 97 0.33 11.16 -6.06
N SER A 98 0.40 12.48 -5.85
CA SER A 98 1.15 13.06 -4.72
C SER A 98 0.59 12.57 -3.37
N ALA A 99 -0.74 12.62 -3.18
CA ALA A 99 -1.38 12.17 -1.95
C ALA A 99 -1.19 10.66 -1.70
N ALA A 100 -1.28 9.83 -2.74
CA ALA A 100 -1.04 8.40 -2.64
C ALA A 100 0.42 8.09 -2.26
N LEU A 101 1.38 8.81 -2.83
CA LEU A 101 2.79 8.65 -2.49
C LEU A 101 3.08 9.08 -1.05
N ASP A 102 2.42 10.13 -0.56
CA ASP A 102 2.48 10.55 0.85
C ASP A 102 1.94 9.49 1.81
N GLU A 103 0.85 8.81 1.45
CA GLU A 103 0.29 7.70 2.24
C GLU A 103 1.26 6.52 2.29
N VAL A 104 1.85 6.13 1.15
CA VAL A 104 2.88 5.06 1.11
C VAL A 104 4.09 5.43 1.97
N ALA A 105 4.58 6.68 1.87
CA ALA A 105 5.70 7.15 2.68
C ALA A 105 5.39 7.08 4.19
N ARG A 106 4.16 7.48 4.59
CA ARG A 106 3.70 7.35 5.98
C ARG A 106 3.60 5.90 6.43
N GLY A 107 3.12 5.00 5.57
CA GLY A 107 3.06 3.56 5.82
C GLY A 107 4.42 2.99 6.20
N TYR A 108 5.47 3.31 5.43
CA TYR A 108 6.83 2.86 5.76
C TYR A 108 7.42 3.55 6.99
N ALA A 109 7.19 4.86 7.17
CA ALA A 109 7.69 5.60 8.33
C ALA A 109 7.04 5.16 9.66
N GLY A 110 5.82 4.63 9.62
CA GLY A 110 5.09 4.14 10.79
C GLY A 110 5.48 2.73 11.25
N LEU A 111 6.34 2.02 10.50
CA LEU A 111 6.78 0.69 10.87
C LEU A 111 7.78 0.73 12.02
N THR A 112 7.44 0.08 13.12
CA THR A 112 8.40 -0.25 14.17
C THR A 112 9.36 -1.34 13.65
N PRO A 113 10.66 -1.33 14.00
CA PRO A 113 11.56 -2.43 13.65
C PRO A 113 11.02 -3.79 14.09
N SER A 114 11.14 -4.78 13.22
CA SER A 114 10.70 -6.16 13.44
C SER A 114 11.62 -6.94 14.39
N GLY A 115 12.87 -6.48 14.54
CA GLY A 115 13.94 -7.22 15.21
C GLY A 115 14.65 -8.23 14.31
N ILE A 116 14.23 -8.35 13.05
CA ILE A 116 14.83 -9.23 12.04
C ILE A 116 15.59 -8.36 11.05
N ALA A 117 16.92 -8.43 11.08
CA ALA A 117 17.78 -7.49 10.35
C ALA A 117 17.51 -7.44 8.83
N ALA A 118 17.18 -8.57 8.20
CA ALA A 118 16.85 -8.59 6.77
C ALA A 118 15.55 -7.84 6.45
N ALA A 119 14.52 -8.03 7.29
CA ALA A 119 13.22 -7.37 7.19
C ALA A 119 13.33 -5.86 7.43
N ASP A 120 14.13 -5.45 8.42
CA ASP A 120 14.35 -4.05 8.75
C ASP A 120 15.17 -3.32 7.67
N ARG A 121 16.14 -4.00 7.04
CA ARG A 121 16.85 -3.45 5.87
C ARG A 121 15.92 -3.27 4.67
N LEU A 122 15.03 -4.23 4.43
CA LEU A 122 14.04 -4.15 3.35
C LEU A 122 13.12 -2.93 3.52
N SER A 123 12.52 -2.77 4.70
CA SER A 123 11.61 -1.64 4.99
C SER A 123 12.34 -0.30 4.89
N ALA A 124 13.55 -0.19 5.44
CA ALA A 124 14.37 1.02 5.36
C ALA A 124 14.80 1.36 3.91
N SER A 125 15.06 0.36 3.07
CA SER A 125 15.38 0.56 1.66
C SER A 125 14.18 1.14 0.89
N LEU A 126 13.01 0.52 1.04
CA LEU A 126 11.76 1.00 0.41
C LEU A 126 11.40 2.41 0.89
N ALA A 127 11.51 2.68 2.20
CA ALA A 127 11.28 4.01 2.77
C ALA A 127 12.19 5.06 2.13
N ARG A 128 13.48 4.75 1.92
CA ARG A 128 14.42 5.67 1.28
C ARG A 128 14.05 5.95 -0.17
N THR A 129 13.75 4.93 -0.97
CA THR A 129 13.41 5.12 -2.39
C THR A 129 12.13 5.95 -2.56
N VAL A 130 11.09 5.69 -1.76
CA VAL A 130 9.85 6.48 -1.78
C VAL A 130 10.10 7.93 -1.37
N ASN A 131 10.87 8.14 -0.30
CA ASN A 131 11.17 9.50 0.18
C ASN A 131 12.07 10.30 -0.78
N ALA A 132 12.87 9.63 -1.63
CA ALA A 132 13.64 10.29 -2.67
C ALA A 132 12.75 10.85 -3.79
N VAL A 133 11.71 10.11 -4.21
CA VAL A 133 10.80 10.51 -5.29
C VAL A 133 9.74 11.51 -4.84
N LYS A 134 9.29 11.40 -3.59
CA LYS A 134 8.24 12.24 -3.00
C LYS A 134 8.39 13.75 -3.24
N PRO A 135 9.52 14.42 -2.92
CA PRO A 135 9.62 15.86 -3.09
C PRO A 135 9.47 16.31 -4.55
N GLU A 136 9.99 15.53 -5.51
CA GLU A 136 9.87 15.84 -6.93
C GLU A 136 8.43 15.74 -7.42
N VAL A 137 7.70 14.70 -7.01
CA VAL A 137 6.28 14.55 -7.34
C VAL A 137 5.45 15.67 -6.71
N SER A 138 5.76 16.04 -5.47
CA SER A 138 5.08 17.13 -4.75
C SER A 138 5.28 18.47 -5.45
N GLU A 139 6.50 18.78 -5.91
CA GLU A 139 6.78 19.99 -6.67
C GLU A 139 6.00 20.03 -8.00
N LEU A 140 5.93 18.91 -8.72
CA LEU A 140 5.16 18.82 -9.96
C LEU A 140 3.66 19.01 -9.73
N ALA A 141 3.16 18.60 -8.55
CA ALA A 141 1.76 18.63 -8.15
C ALA A 141 1.35 19.90 -7.37
N ASP A 142 2.27 20.84 -7.12
CA ASP A 142 1.96 22.03 -6.32
C ASP A 142 0.85 22.88 -6.98
N ALA A 143 -0.27 23.04 -6.26
CA ALA A 143 -1.46 23.69 -6.77
C ALA A 143 -1.22 25.15 -7.20
N LYS A 144 -0.34 25.89 -6.50
CA LYS A 144 -0.04 27.28 -6.85
C LYS A 144 0.71 27.37 -8.18
N THR A 145 1.62 26.43 -8.44
CA THR A 145 2.30 26.36 -9.72
C THR A 145 1.38 25.85 -10.84
N LEU A 146 0.37 25.03 -10.54
CA LEU A 146 -0.55 24.49 -11.54
C LEU A 146 -1.61 25.49 -12.01
N SER A 147 -2.12 26.37 -11.13
CA SER A 147 -3.30 27.21 -11.44
C SER A 147 -3.12 28.16 -12.64
N GLY A 148 -1.88 28.49 -13.02
CA GLY A 148 -1.57 29.36 -14.17
C GLY A 148 -1.10 28.65 -15.43
N LEU A 149 -0.96 27.32 -15.41
CA LEU A 149 -0.38 26.57 -16.53
C LEU A 149 -1.42 26.20 -17.58
N ALA A 150 -0.97 26.16 -18.83
CA ALA A 150 -1.75 25.61 -19.92
C ALA A 150 -1.99 24.10 -19.70
N ALA A 151 -3.10 23.58 -20.22
CA ALA A 151 -3.46 22.16 -20.04
C ALA A 151 -2.39 21.18 -20.59
N ALA A 152 -1.67 21.58 -21.65
CA ALA A 152 -0.54 20.81 -22.17
C ALA A 152 0.62 20.73 -21.17
N GLU A 153 0.99 21.83 -20.54
CA GLU A 153 2.05 21.87 -19.53
C GLU A 153 1.68 21.04 -18.28
N LYS A 154 0.40 21.06 -17.89
CA LYS A 154 -0.12 20.18 -16.83
C LYS A 154 0.02 18.71 -17.21
N ALA A 155 -0.35 18.34 -18.44
CA ALA A 155 -0.20 16.97 -18.93
C ALA A 155 1.27 16.51 -18.99
N ASP A 156 2.19 17.41 -19.38
CA ASP A 156 3.63 17.12 -19.36
C ASP A 156 4.15 16.90 -17.93
N ARG A 157 3.72 17.74 -16.97
CA ARG A 157 4.05 17.54 -15.54
C ARG A 157 3.52 16.22 -15.01
N ALA A 158 2.27 15.90 -15.31
CA ALA A 158 1.64 14.65 -14.93
C ALA A 158 2.38 13.44 -15.51
N THR A 159 2.80 13.51 -16.77
CA THR A 159 3.63 12.48 -17.42
C THR A 159 4.99 12.32 -16.73
N ARG A 160 5.64 13.41 -16.31
CA ARG A 160 6.90 13.34 -15.54
C ARG A 160 6.72 12.70 -14.17
N ALA A 161 5.68 13.11 -13.42
CA ALA A 161 5.35 12.52 -12.14
C ALA A 161 5.08 11.01 -12.28
N ALA A 162 4.34 10.62 -13.32
CA ALA A 162 4.05 9.23 -13.63
C ALA A 162 5.33 8.39 -13.86
N LYS A 163 6.29 8.92 -14.62
CA LYS A 163 7.59 8.27 -14.87
C LYS A 163 8.42 8.16 -13.59
N LEU A 164 8.47 9.20 -12.77
CA LEU A 164 9.19 9.18 -11.49
C LEU A 164 8.64 8.09 -10.57
N VAL A 165 7.31 8.04 -10.40
CA VAL A 165 6.67 7.00 -9.58
C VAL A 165 6.90 5.60 -10.15
N ALA A 166 6.78 5.42 -11.47
CA ALA A 166 7.02 4.12 -12.11
C ALA A 166 8.49 3.65 -11.97
N SER A 167 9.44 4.58 -11.81
CA SER A 167 10.86 4.27 -11.62
C SER A 167 11.24 3.82 -10.20
N ILE A 168 10.30 3.80 -9.26
CA ILE A 168 10.56 3.28 -7.90
C ILE A 168 10.81 1.77 -7.98
N GLU A 169 12.08 1.38 -7.84
CA GLU A 169 12.50 -0.01 -7.83
C GLU A 169 12.20 -0.68 -6.48
N GLN A 170 11.79 -1.94 -6.53
CA GLN A 170 11.72 -2.78 -5.34
C GLN A 170 13.09 -3.42 -5.11
N PRO A 171 13.62 -3.37 -3.87
CA PRO A 171 14.88 -4.04 -3.55
C PRO A 171 14.71 -5.57 -3.60
N GLU A 172 15.75 -6.25 -4.07
CA GLU A 172 15.88 -7.70 -4.03
C GLU A 172 16.80 -8.13 -2.87
N PRO A 173 16.46 -9.16 -2.08
CA PRO A 173 15.22 -9.94 -2.17
C PRO A 173 13.98 -9.17 -1.70
N GLY A 174 12.85 -9.36 -2.39
CA GLY A 174 11.55 -8.81 -1.99
C GLY A 174 10.98 -9.43 -0.70
N LEU A 175 9.86 -8.87 -0.21
CA LEU A 175 9.24 -9.25 1.08
C LEU A 175 8.96 -10.76 1.23
N PRO A 176 8.40 -11.49 0.25
CA PRO A 176 8.15 -12.93 0.40
C PRO A 176 9.43 -13.74 0.60
N ALA A 177 10.51 -13.39 -0.10
CA ALA A 177 11.80 -14.06 0.03
C ALA A 177 12.47 -13.74 1.38
N VAL A 178 12.38 -12.49 1.84
CA VAL A 178 12.84 -12.11 3.18
C VAL A 178 12.05 -12.85 4.27
N ALA A 179 10.73 -12.99 4.11
CA ALA A 179 9.89 -13.71 5.04
C ALA A 179 10.22 -15.21 5.07
N ALA A 180 10.44 -15.84 3.91
CA ALA A 180 10.82 -17.25 3.82
C ALA A 180 12.18 -17.54 4.47
N GLY A 181 13.08 -16.55 4.55
CA GLY A 181 14.41 -16.68 5.16
C GLY A 181 14.43 -16.69 6.69
N ASP A 182 13.32 -16.36 7.36
CA ASP A 182 13.21 -16.35 8.83
C ASP A 182 11.93 -17.07 9.29
N PRO A 183 12.02 -18.17 10.07
CA PRO A 183 10.84 -18.95 10.45
C PRO A 183 9.77 -18.17 11.24
N ALA A 184 10.17 -17.24 12.11
CA ALA A 184 9.24 -16.46 12.91
C ALA A 184 8.48 -15.44 12.04
N LEU A 185 9.20 -14.83 11.09
CA LEU A 185 8.60 -13.94 10.10
C LEU A 185 7.70 -14.69 9.12
N ALA A 186 8.12 -15.85 8.61
CA ALA A 186 7.29 -16.69 7.73
C ALA A 186 5.95 -17.02 8.37
N ALA A 187 5.96 -17.47 9.63
CA ALA A 187 4.75 -17.76 10.40
C ALA A 187 3.87 -16.51 10.57
N SER A 188 4.47 -15.37 10.90
CA SER A 188 3.75 -14.12 11.11
C SER A 188 3.17 -13.54 9.81
N TYR A 189 3.90 -13.68 8.71
CA TYR A 189 3.50 -13.29 7.36
C TYR A 189 2.30 -14.11 6.85
N ASN A 190 2.28 -15.42 7.12
CA ASN A 190 1.14 -16.27 6.77
C ASN A 190 -0.14 -15.97 7.57
N LEU A 191 0.00 -15.37 8.76
CA LEU A 191 -1.12 -14.94 9.60
C LEU A 191 -1.59 -13.51 9.30
N ALA A 192 -0.82 -12.74 8.52
CA ALA A 192 -1.12 -11.35 8.21
C ALA A 192 -2.19 -11.25 7.10
N PRO A 193 -3.37 -10.64 7.38
CA PRO A 193 -4.50 -10.66 6.44
C PRO A 193 -4.24 -10.07 5.06
N ARG A 194 -3.34 -9.07 4.95
CA ARG A 194 -3.01 -8.43 3.66
C ARG A 194 -1.82 -9.07 2.93
N CYS A 195 -1.23 -10.13 3.49
CA CYS A 195 -0.15 -10.86 2.86
C CYS A 195 -0.70 -12.06 2.09
N THR A 196 -0.18 -12.31 0.90
CA THR A 196 -0.42 -13.59 0.20
C THR A 196 0.40 -14.66 0.90
N PRO A 197 -0.20 -15.73 1.46
CA PRO A 197 0.55 -16.77 2.17
C PRO A 197 1.70 -17.33 1.34
N LEU A 198 2.82 -17.61 2.00
CA LEU A 198 3.92 -18.33 1.37
C LEU A 198 3.42 -19.74 1.03
N THR A 199 3.51 -20.11 -0.24
CA THR A 199 3.30 -21.51 -0.64
C THR A 199 4.38 -22.32 0.06
N GLN A 200 3.99 -23.04 1.12
CA GLN A 200 4.93 -23.99 1.71
C GLN A 200 5.30 -24.97 0.61
N PRO A 201 6.59 -25.22 0.34
CA PRO A 201 6.94 -26.38 -0.44
C PRO A 201 6.29 -27.54 0.29
N THR A 202 5.26 -28.13 -0.33
CA THR A 202 4.65 -29.36 0.15
C THR A 202 5.81 -30.29 0.37
N THR A 203 6.19 -30.44 1.63
CA THR A 203 7.16 -31.44 2.02
C THR A 203 6.38 -32.70 1.70
N GLU A 204 6.74 -33.33 0.57
CA GLU A 204 6.22 -34.62 0.17
C GLU A 204 6.56 -35.55 1.33
N SER A 205 5.67 -35.60 2.31
CA SER A 205 5.61 -36.66 3.27
C SER A 205 5.44 -37.90 2.41
N PRO A 206 6.41 -38.83 2.41
CA PRO A 206 6.37 -39.97 1.50
C PRO A 206 5.00 -40.61 1.64
N ALA A 207 4.33 -40.76 0.51
CA ALA A 207 3.00 -41.33 0.41
C ALA A 207 3.02 -42.70 1.11
N VAL A 208 2.61 -42.71 2.38
CA VAL A 208 2.19 -43.95 3.02
C VAL A 208 0.88 -44.25 2.33
N GLU A 209 0.91 -45.20 1.40
CA GLU A 209 -0.26 -45.79 0.74
C GLU A 209 -1.23 -46.27 1.83
N SER A 210 -2.08 -45.38 2.30
CA SER A 210 -3.20 -45.72 3.16
C SER A 210 -4.32 -46.19 2.22
N PRO A 211 -4.89 -47.39 2.47
CA PRO A 211 -5.84 -48.01 1.57
C PRO A 211 -7.06 -47.12 1.38
N ALA A 212 -7.56 -47.09 0.15
CA ALA A 212 -8.76 -46.37 -0.25
C ALA A 212 -9.95 -46.76 0.64
N VAL A 213 -10.30 -45.88 1.58
CA VAL A 213 -11.59 -45.91 2.25
C VAL A 213 -12.39 -44.78 1.63
N GLU A 214 -13.39 -45.15 0.82
CA GLU A 214 -14.42 -44.27 0.28
C GLU A 214 -15.15 -43.57 1.44
N SER A 215 -14.64 -42.42 1.86
CA SER A 215 -15.32 -41.58 2.82
C SER A 215 -16.36 -40.73 2.08
N PRO A 216 -17.63 -40.74 2.51
CA PRO A 216 -18.69 -39.99 1.86
C PRO A 216 -18.41 -38.50 1.94
N ALA A 217 -18.72 -37.78 0.86
CA ALA A 217 -18.63 -36.33 0.79
C ALA A 217 -19.54 -35.69 1.86
N VAL A 218 -18.95 -35.32 2.99
CA VAL A 218 -19.61 -34.46 3.98
C VAL A 218 -19.33 -33.03 3.55
N GLU A 219 -20.36 -32.36 3.02
CA GLU A 219 -20.35 -30.93 2.75
C GLU A 219 -19.92 -30.18 4.02
N SER A 220 -18.70 -29.65 4.01
CA SER A 220 -18.17 -28.85 5.11
C SER A 220 -19.00 -27.57 5.20
N PRO A 221 -19.69 -27.29 6.33
CA PRO A 221 -20.52 -26.10 6.46
C PRO A 221 -19.65 -24.85 6.25
N ALA A 222 -20.02 -24.03 5.27
CA ALA A 222 -19.32 -22.78 4.99
C ALA A 222 -19.20 -21.96 6.29
N ALA A 223 -17.96 -21.68 6.69
CA ALA A 223 -17.69 -20.86 7.87
C ALA A 223 -18.48 -19.54 7.76
N PRO A 224 -19.17 -19.10 8.82
CA PRO A 224 -19.96 -17.87 8.80
C PRO A 224 -19.04 -16.71 8.44
N ARG A 225 -19.30 -16.08 7.29
CA ARG A 225 -18.56 -14.89 6.85
C ARG A 225 -18.76 -13.79 7.90
N PRO A 226 -17.71 -13.04 8.28
CA PRO A 226 -17.85 -11.96 9.24
C PRO A 226 -18.86 -10.94 8.70
N SER A 227 -20.02 -10.86 9.33
CA SER A 227 -21.06 -9.91 8.98
C SER A 227 -20.65 -8.52 9.47
N VAL A 228 -20.83 -7.52 8.62
CA VAL A 228 -20.69 -6.12 8.98
C VAL A 228 -21.77 -5.81 10.05
N PRO A 229 -21.46 -5.06 11.13
CA PRO A 229 -22.46 -4.70 12.12
C PRO A 229 -23.63 -3.96 11.47
N THR A 230 -24.81 -4.10 12.05
CA THR A 230 -26.02 -3.39 11.60
C THR A 230 -25.84 -1.89 11.85
N ALA A 231 -26.12 -1.07 10.83
CA ALA A 231 -26.17 0.37 10.94
C ALA A 231 -27.46 0.82 11.63
N ALA A 232 -27.44 1.93 12.39
CA ALA A 232 -28.62 2.42 13.11
C ALA A 232 -29.85 2.64 12.20
N ASP A 233 -29.63 3.17 11.00
CA ASP A 233 -30.66 3.42 9.99
C ASP A 233 -30.69 2.33 8.90
N GLY A 234 -29.99 1.21 9.11
CA GLY A 234 -29.93 0.12 8.14
C GLY A 234 -29.42 0.60 6.78
N THR A 235 -30.15 0.32 5.70
CA THR A 235 -29.84 0.80 4.34
C THR A 235 -30.68 2.02 3.94
N ASP A 236 -31.40 2.65 4.88
CA ASP A 236 -32.28 3.77 4.59
C ASP A 236 -31.49 5.08 4.46
N VAL A 237 -31.10 5.40 3.23
CA VAL A 237 -30.34 6.63 2.95
C VAL A 237 -31.19 7.90 3.04
N SER A 238 -32.52 7.79 3.14
CA SER A 238 -33.39 8.95 3.34
C SER A 238 -33.29 9.52 4.75
N ALA A 239 -32.87 8.70 5.73
CA ALA A 239 -32.56 9.13 7.09
C ALA A 239 -31.50 10.24 7.13
N CYS A 240 -30.61 10.32 6.13
CA CYS A 240 -29.53 11.30 6.08
C CYS A 240 -29.97 12.73 5.69
N ALA A 241 -31.25 12.93 5.35
CA ALA A 241 -31.76 14.20 4.86
C ALA A 241 -31.67 15.33 5.90
N ASP A 242 -31.76 15.02 7.18
CA ASP A 242 -31.67 15.97 8.29
C ASP A 242 -30.23 16.35 8.67
N GLY A 243 -29.25 15.70 8.04
CA GLY A 243 -27.83 15.92 8.31
C GLY A 243 -27.23 15.02 9.38
N ALA A 244 -27.91 13.98 9.86
CA ALA A 244 -27.34 12.98 10.76
C ALA A 244 -27.94 11.58 10.52
N CYS A 245 -27.12 10.59 10.15
CA CYS A 245 -27.58 9.21 9.97
C CYS A 245 -26.41 8.22 10.12
N GLN A 246 -26.73 6.95 10.32
CA GLN A 246 -25.80 5.85 10.20
C GLN A 246 -26.35 4.77 9.25
N ILE A 247 -25.74 4.66 8.08
CA ILE A 247 -26.21 3.76 7.01
C ILE A 247 -25.20 2.66 6.68
N LEU A 248 -25.71 1.51 6.24
CA LEU A 248 -24.98 0.41 5.65
C LEU A 248 -25.01 0.58 4.12
N VAL A 249 -23.84 0.70 3.51
CA VAL A 249 -23.66 0.68 2.06
C VAL A 249 -23.13 -0.68 1.62
N GLY A 250 -23.68 -1.21 0.54
CA GLY A 250 -23.30 -2.49 -0.05
C GLY A 250 -22.31 -2.35 -1.22
N PRO A 251 -22.21 -3.37 -2.09
CA PRO A 251 -21.30 -3.36 -3.22
C PRO A 251 -21.80 -2.46 -4.36
N GLU A 252 -23.11 -2.28 -4.47
CA GLU A 252 -23.71 -1.38 -5.46
C GLU A 252 -23.58 0.08 -5.02
N PRO A 253 -23.25 1.01 -5.93
CA PRO A 253 -23.23 2.43 -5.61
C PRO A 253 -24.59 2.93 -5.13
N VAL A 254 -24.59 3.77 -4.09
CA VAL A 254 -25.82 4.37 -3.53
C VAL A 254 -25.73 5.89 -3.57
N ASP A 255 -26.79 6.51 -4.07
CA ASP A 255 -26.96 7.96 -4.12
C ASP A 255 -27.87 8.43 -2.98
N PHE A 256 -27.49 9.51 -2.30
CA PHE A 256 -28.33 10.18 -1.32
C PHE A 256 -28.03 11.68 -1.24
N VAL A 257 -28.85 12.40 -0.48
CA VAL A 257 -28.73 13.85 -0.32
C VAL A 257 -28.57 14.19 1.16
N VAL A 258 -27.58 15.04 1.45
CA VAL A 258 -27.36 15.60 2.78
C VAL A 258 -27.31 17.12 2.63
N GLY A 259 -28.34 17.81 3.11
CA GLY A 259 -28.51 19.24 2.88
C GLY A 259 -28.55 19.58 1.38
N LYS A 260 -27.56 20.34 0.89
CA LYS A 260 -27.44 20.76 -0.52
C LYS A 260 -26.43 19.94 -1.33
N GLN A 261 -25.98 18.80 -0.82
CA GLN A 261 -24.99 17.96 -1.49
C GLN A 261 -25.62 16.63 -1.87
N LYS A 262 -25.50 16.26 -3.14
CA LYS A 262 -25.75 14.90 -3.61
C LYS A 262 -24.46 14.10 -3.42
N VAL A 263 -24.55 12.98 -2.72
CA VAL A 263 -23.43 12.09 -2.40
C VAL A 263 -23.68 10.73 -3.04
N THR A 264 -22.73 10.25 -3.82
CA THR A 264 -22.67 8.89 -4.35
C THR A 264 -21.57 8.15 -3.61
N VAL A 265 -21.92 7.01 -3.01
CA VAL A 265 -20.98 6.18 -2.27
C VAL A 265 -20.82 4.84 -2.97
N SER A 266 -19.59 4.36 -3.10
CA SER A 266 -19.30 2.99 -3.57
C SER A 266 -18.19 2.35 -2.74
N VAL A 267 -18.30 1.05 -2.50
CA VAL A 267 -17.28 0.23 -1.83
C VAL A 267 -16.63 -0.67 -2.87
N LYS A 268 -15.31 -0.57 -3.03
CA LYS A 268 -14.56 -1.44 -3.93
C LYS A 268 -13.20 -1.78 -3.35
N ASP A 269 -12.86 -3.06 -3.34
CA ASP A 269 -11.56 -3.58 -2.87
C ASP A 269 -11.20 -3.09 -1.46
N GLY A 270 -12.20 -3.04 -0.56
CA GLY A 270 -12.03 -2.52 0.80
C GLY A 270 -11.69 -1.04 0.86
N ARG A 271 -12.15 -0.24 -0.12
CA ARG A 271 -12.02 1.21 -0.15
C ARG A 271 -13.39 1.84 -0.39
N LEU A 272 -13.66 2.93 0.32
CA LEU A 272 -14.87 3.72 0.12
C LEU A 272 -14.54 4.89 -0.81
N ASN A 273 -15.30 5.04 -1.89
CA ASN A 273 -15.24 6.20 -2.77
C ASN A 273 -16.50 7.02 -2.54
N LEU A 274 -16.33 8.29 -2.18
CA LEU A 274 -17.41 9.27 -2.08
C LEU A 274 -17.25 10.26 -3.20
N HIS A 275 -18.22 10.30 -4.09
CA HIS A 275 -18.37 11.39 -5.03
C HIS A 275 -19.44 12.34 -4.48
N HIS A 276 -19.15 13.62 -4.38
CA HIS A 276 -20.13 14.60 -3.99
C HIS A 276 -20.26 15.69 -5.05
N THR A 277 -21.48 16.17 -5.23
CA THR A 277 -21.82 17.26 -6.13
C THR A 277 -22.77 18.21 -5.41
N SER A 278 -22.50 19.51 -5.54
CA SER A 278 -23.44 20.52 -5.07
C SER A 278 -24.69 20.49 -5.93
N THR A 279 -25.86 20.50 -5.30
CA THR A 279 -27.14 20.58 -6.02
C THR A 279 -27.33 21.92 -6.72
N THR A 280 -26.55 22.95 -6.37
CA THR A 280 -26.53 24.24 -7.07
C THR A 280 -25.58 24.24 -8.27
N GLY A 281 -24.95 23.10 -8.60
CA GLY A 281 -24.00 22.96 -9.71
C GLY A 281 -22.62 23.57 -9.45
N LEU A 282 -22.36 24.06 -8.23
CA LEU A 282 -21.10 24.72 -7.87
C LEU A 282 -20.30 23.83 -6.91
N GLY A 283 -19.39 23.06 -7.49
CA GLY A 283 -18.47 22.20 -6.74
C GLY A 283 -18.82 20.72 -6.86
N SER A 284 -17.84 19.94 -7.25
CA SER A 284 -17.85 18.49 -7.16
C SER A 284 -16.49 18.00 -6.69
N GLY A 285 -16.46 16.85 -6.04
CA GLY A 285 -15.22 16.26 -5.57
C GLY A 285 -15.37 14.77 -5.38
N THR A 286 -14.23 14.09 -5.46
CA THR A 286 -14.13 12.66 -5.14
C THR A 286 -13.17 12.49 -3.98
N ILE A 287 -13.61 11.76 -2.97
CA ILE A 287 -12.84 11.45 -1.77
C ILE A 287 -12.71 9.94 -1.70
N MET A 288 -11.48 9.46 -1.57
CA MET A 288 -11.21 8.06 -1.31
C MET A 288 -10.90 7.90 0.18
N MET A 289 -11.66 7.08 0.89
CA MET A 289 -11.40 6.72 2.28
C MET A 289 -10.95 5.26 2.37
N GLY A 290 -9.86 5.05 3.11
CA GLY A 290 -9.38 3.71 3.46
C GLY A 290 -9.80 3.33 4.87
N GLY A 291 -10.06 2.03 5.06
CA GLY A 291 -10.14 1.38 6.37
C GLY A 291 -11.28 1.81 7.30
N ARG A 292 -11.41 1.05 8.39
CA ARG A 292 -12.24 1.41 9.55
C ARG A 292 -11.64 2.64 10.25
N GLY A 293 -12.47 3.62 10.59
CA GLY A 293 -12.08 4.86 11.26
C GLY A 293 -11.73 6.02 10.33
N GLY A 294 -11.66 5.78 9.01
CA GLY A 294 -11.48 6.84 8.02
C GLY A 294 -12.55 7.92 8.16
N THR A 295 -12.15 9.19 8.11
CA THR A 295 -13.04 10.34 8.23
C THR A 295 -12.80 11.30 7.08
N ALA A 296 -13.87 11.72 6.41
CA ALA A 296 -13.87 12.77 5.40
C ALA A 296 -14.71 13.94 5.87
N LEU A 297 -14.30 15.15 5.49
CA LEU A 297 -15.07 16.38 5.67
C LEU A 297 -15.16 17.07 4.32
N PHE A 298 -16.37 17.41 3.89
CA PHE A 298 -16.60 18.18 2.66
C PHE A 298 -17.83 19.05 2.79
N GLY A 299 -17.84 20.18 2.10
CA GLY A 299 -18.91 21.16 2.16
C GLY A 299 -18.62 22.29 1.20
N GLN A 300 -19.51 23.26 1.13
CA GLN A 300 -19.39 24.38 0.20
C GLN A 300 -19.33 25.70 0.97
N GLY A 301 -18.25 26.46 0.75
CA GLY A 301 -18.08 27.82 1.27
C GLY A 301 -18.13 27.88 2.79
N ASP A 302 -18.93 28.81 3.30
CA ASP A 302 -19.24 29.07 4.71
C ASP A 302 -20.43 28.25 5.24
N GLY A 303 -20.91 27.28 4.46
CA GLY A 303 -21.99 26.39 4.86
C GLY A 303 -21.54 25.26 5.80
N PRO A 304 -22.51 24.50 6.36
CA PRO A 304 -22.20 23.31 7.15
C PRO A 304 -21.40 22.29 6.34
N MET A 305 -20.37 21.73 6.96
CA MET A 305 -19.56 20.66 6.42
C MET A 305 -20.21 19.32 6.72
N ILE A 306 -20.24 18.41 5.76
CA ILE A 306 -20.62 17.01 5.93
C ILE A 306 -19.38 16.24 6.37
N LYS A 307 -19.47 15.64 7.54
CA LYS A 307 -18.50 14.70 8.08
C LYS A 307 -19.00 13.28 7.83
N VAL A 308 -18.20 12.47 7.15
CA VAL A 308 -18.47 11.03 6.95
C VAL A 308 -17.38 10.23 7.63
N LYS A 309 -17.77 9.30 8.51
CA LYS A 309 -16.85 8.42 9.24
C LYS A 309 -17.18 6.97 8.94
N VAL A 310 -16.18 6.18 8.57
CA VAL A 310 -16.32 4.72 8.39
C VAL A 310 -16.28 4.05 9.76
N THR A 311 -17.41 3.57 10.26
CA THR A 311 -17.47 2.88 11.58
C THR A 311 -17.07 1.42 11.46
N SER A 312 -17.36 0.78 10.32
CA SER A 312 -16.95 -0.57 9.98
C SER A 312 -16.90 -0.76 8.46
N MET A 313 -16.13 -1.73 7.99
CA MET A 313 -15.97 -2.01 6.56
C MET A 313 -15.56 -3.45 6.34
N SER A 314 -16.05 -4.04 5.24
CA SER A 314 -15.63 -5.31 4.65
C SER A 314 -15.20 -5.08 3.20
N GLU A 315 -14.93 -6.15 2.44
CA GLU A 315 -14.60 -6.05 1.02
C GLU A 315 -15.77 -5.49 0.17
N THR A 316 -17.01 -5.75 0.60
CA THR A 316 -18.22 -5.48 -0.18
C THR A 316 -19.19 -4.53 0.49
N GLY A 317 -18.89 -4.01 1.68
CA GLY A 317 -19.79 -3.07 2.35
C GLY A 317 -19.12 -2.25 3.44
N ALA A 318 -19.78 -1.19 3.86
CA ALA A 318 -19.32 -0.31 4.93
C ALA A 318 -20.48 0.26 5.73
N VAL A 319 -20.26 0.50 7.02
CA VAL A 319 -21.19 1.31 7.84
C VAL A 319 -20.59 2.70 7.96
N LEU A 320 -21.40 3.69 7.61
CA LEU A 320 -21.02 5.09 7.57
C LEU A 320 -21.82 5.85 8.61
N ASP A 321 -21.12 6.61 9.44
CA ASP A 321 -21.67 7.60 10.35
C ASP A 321 -21.52 8.97 9.69
N ILE A 322 -22.64 9.58 9.33
CA ILE A 322 -22.73 10.81 8.56
C ILE A 322 -23.34 11.87 9.47
N SER A 323 -22.69 13.02 9.56
CA SER A 323 -23.15 14.16 10.35
C SER A 323 -22.83 15.47 9.67
N THR A 324 -23.57 16.53 9.99
CA THR A 324 -23.25 17.90 9.60
C THR A 324 -22.58 18.63 10.77
N VAL A 325 -21.53 19.37 10.48
CA VAL A 325 -20.78 20.19 11.45
C VAL A 325 -20.69 21.62 10.94
N ARG A 326 -20.72 22.60 11.85
CA ARG A 326 -20.48 24.02 11.53
C ARG A 326 -19.05 24.40 11.88
#